data_AF-A0A3M6T8V3-F1
#
_entry.id   AF-A0A3M6T8V3-F1
#
_cell.length_a   1.000
_cell.length_b   1.000
_cell.length_c   1.000
_cell.angle_alpha   90.00
_cell.angle_beta   90.00
_cell.angle_gamma   90.00
#
_symmetry.space_group_name_H-M   'P 1'
#
loop_
_entity.id
_entity.type
_entity.pdbx_description
1 polymer ?
#
loop_
_entity_poly.entity_id
_entity_poly.type
_entity_poly.pdbx_seq_one_letter_code
_entity_poly.pdbx_strand_id
1 'polypeptide(L)'
;MASKSCLVFILLICFVLNSFSKPAHEENGFTSWVMRLESDVRNRILSTGLCSVCKLLAFVAQIALLTNKIEADVVYEGRLLCKELKIEDSRVCTDVISEFRNEILTVADKAFLDPIELCGSLLGPSCAHARDLGEFWNLTVPGNKPPVKPVPPPKPGSPVSRVLHFSDVHLDHLYQEGSDPDCGEPLCCRKNDKPPAPGKPKAGKYGDYQCDIPAITFESMLQHISSTHQKEAINYASQLLEKYMPGVTIFPAVGNHEGAPVNSFPPPFITGDNSNQWLRDALANDWIQWLPNDTIPTIHKGIFYTVYMSKGFRIISINMNYCNNMNWWLLIDNYDPAHQLQWLIDTLQEAEDNGEKVHIIGHIPPGSGDCLTPWSWNYYRIINRYESTVTAQFFAHTHLDEFEIFYDEKTRKRPTKYYTKSARHDSCDDSCRKYTLCRMMSGRSHDDSACTLNTTLTQEEKHSFDQSLDFC
;
A
#
# COMPACT_ATOMS: atom_id res chain seq x y z
N MET A 1 3.08 13.31 1.34
CA MET A 1 3.56 13.29 -0.06
C MET A 1 2.43 12.97 -1.03
N ALA A 2 1.84 11.76 -0.98
CA ALA A 2 0.69 11.26 -1.75
C ALA A 2 -0.07 12.27 -2.65
N SER A 3 -0.84 13.20 -2.06
CA SER A 3 -1.72 14.12 -2.79
C SER A 3 -1.01 15.07 -3.76
N LYS A 4 0.23 15.49 -3.46
CA LYS A 4 1.04 16.32 -4.36
C LYS A 4 1.62 15.52 -5.52
N SER A 5 2.09 14.29 -5.26
CA SER A 5 2.58 13.38 -6.32
C SER A 5 1.45 13.00 -7.28
N CYS A 6 0.26 12.75 -6.74
CA CYS A 6 -0.96 12.54 -7.54
C CYS A 6 -1.31 13.79 -8.38
N LEU A 7 -1.16 15.01 -7.83
CA LEU A 7 -1.34 16.24 -8.61
C LEU A 7 -0.33 16.35 -9.76
N VAL A 8 0.95 16.02 -9.54
CA VAL A 8 1.99 15.99 -10.59
C VAL A 8 1.64 14.95 -11.67
N PHE A 9 1.15 13.77 -11.29
CA PHE A 9 0.73 12.71 -12.23
C PHE A 9 -0.49 13.13 -13.06
N ILE A 10 -1.51 13.70 -12.43
CA ILE A 10 -2.69 14.24 -13.12
C ILE A 10 -2.28 15.38 -14.07
N LEU A 11 -1.41 16.29 -13.63
CA LEU A 11 -0.87 17.36 -14.47
C LEU A 11 -0.05 16.82 -15.64
N LEU A 12 0.74 15.76 -15.44
CA LEU A 12 1.49 15.09 -16.51
C LEU A 12 0.58 14.38 -17.51
N ILE A 13 -0.47 13.67 -17.07
CA ILE A 13 -1.46 13.06 -17.97
C ILE A 13 -2.22 14.15 -18.73
N CYS A 14 -2.73 15.17 -18.04
CA CYS A 14 -3.38 16.31 -18.68
C CYS A 14 -2.43 17.09 -19.62
N PHE A 15 -1.13 17.09 -19.36
CA PHE A 15 -0.13 17.71 -20.23
C PHE A 15 0.23 16.83 -21.42
N VAL A 16 0.34 15.51 -21.29
CA VAL A 16 0.47 14.58 -22.41
C VAL A 16 -0.73 14.73 -23.35
N LEU A 17 -1.95 14.72 -22.80
CA LEU A 17 -3.19 14.93 -23.55
C LEU A 17 -3.27 16.33 -24.22
N ASN A 18 -2.68 17.37 -23.62
CA ASN A 18 -2.58 18.71 -24.23
C ASN A 18 -1.34 18.94 -25.10
N SER A 19 -0.33 18.05 -25.07
CA SER A 19 0.82 18.14 -25.96
C SER A 19 0.42 17.80 -27.39
N PHE A 20 -0.56 16.90 -27.54
CA PHE A 20 -1.23 16.62 -28.82
C PHE A 20 -2.16 17.76 -29.29
N SER A 21 -2.43 18.81 -28.49
CA SER A 21 -3.28 19.95 -28.87
C SER A 21 -2.51 21.25 -29.18
N LYS A 22 -1.19 21.31 -28.92
CA LYS A 22 -0.34 22.42 -29.33
C LYS A 22 0.20 22.23 -30.76
N PRO A 23 0.08 23.21 -31.67
CA PRO A 23 0.73 23.14 -32.97
C PRO A 23 2.25 23.29 -32.82
N ALA A 24 3.01 22.28 -33.26
CA ALA A 24 4.47 22.34 -33.30
C ALA A 24 4.93 23.37 -34.34
N HIS A 25 5.61 24.42 -33.88
CA HIS A 25 6.12 25.50 -34.72
C HIS A 25 7.44 25.13 -35.43
N GLU A 26 7.43 24.06 -36.23
CA GLU A 26 8.47 23.76 -37.24
C GLU A 26 7.93 22.75 -38.26
N GLU A 27 8.17 22.99 -39.56
CA GLU A 27 7.65 22.18 -40.68
C GLU A 27 8.35 20.81 -40.81
N ASN A 28 8.05 19.91 -39.88
CA ASN A 28 8.44 18.52 -39.97
C ASN A 28 7.41 17.72 -40.81
N GLY A 29 7.89 16.81 -41.66
CA GLY A 29 7.06 16.12 -42.66
C GLY A 29 5.87 15.31 -42.11
N PHE A 30 5.86 15.03 -40.80
CA PHE A 30 4.72 14.45 -40.08
C PHE A 30 3.45 15.33 -40.20
N THR A 31 3.57 16.65 -40.03
CA THR A 31 2.41 17.56 -40.09
C THR A 31 1.80 17.58 -41.51
N SER A 32 2.65 17.57 -42.54
CA SER A 32 2.24 17.46 -43.95
C SER A 32 1.80 16.05 -44.37
N TRP A 33 1.91 15.04 -43.50
CA TRP A 33 1.33 13.71 -43.65
C TRP A 33 -0.03 13.64 -42.94
N VAL A 34 -0.11 14.11 -41.68
CA VAL A 34 -1.36 14.21 -40.90
C VAL A 34 -2.41 15.04 -41.64
N MET A 35 -2.07 16.22 -42.18
CA MET A 35 -3.02 17.02 -42.98
C MET A 35 -3.52 16.32 -44.26
N ARG A 36 -2.71 15.42 -44.85
CA ARG A 36 -3.14 14.60 -45.99
C ARG A 36 -4.08 13.47 -45.54
N LEU A 37 -3.77 12.83 -44.42
CA LEU A 37 -4.65 11.85 -43.78
C LEU A 37 -6.02 12.48 -43.43
N GLU A 38 -6.01 13.70 -42.89
CA GLU A 38 -7.20 14.47 -42.56
C GLU A 38 -8.04 14.79 -43.81
N SER A 39 -7.40 15.18 -44.93
CA SER A 39 -8.05 15.44 -46.21
C SER A 39 -8.78 14.20 -46.78
N ASP A 40 -8.15 13.02 -46.70
CA ASP A 40 -8.74 11.77 -47.20
C ASP A 40 -9.86 11.25 -46.28
N VAL A 41 -9.71 11.40 -44.95
CA VAL A 41 -10.73 11.06 -43.96
C VAL A 41 -11.97 11.97 -44.07
N ARG A 42 -11.78 13.27 -44.26
CA ARG A 42 -12.86 14.29 -44.28
C ARG A 42 -13.96 14.03 -45.32
N ASN A 43 -13.69 13.22 -46.34
CA ASN A 43 -14.64 12.89 -47.41
C ASN A 43 -15.49 11.63 -47.16
N ARG A 44 -15.27 10.85 -46.08
CA ARG A 44 -16.00 9.58 -45.85
C ARG A 44 -16.31 9.24 -44.39
N ILE A 45 -17.61 8.96 -44.16
CA ILE A 45 -18.23 8.06 -43.15
C ILE A 45 -19.12 8.73 -42.07
N LEU A 46 -20.31 8.14 -41.91
CA LEU A 46 -21.26 8.33 -40.80
C LEU A 46 -20.85 7.46 -39.60
N SER A 47 -20.83 8.03 -38.39
CA SER A 47 -20.72 7.40 -37.05
C SER A 47 -19.60 6.34 -36.83
N THR A 48 -19.58 5.21 -37.54
CA THR A 48 -18.57 4.14 -37.39
C THR A 48 -17.14 4.62 -37.67
N GLY A 49 -16.99 5.60 -38.57
CA GLY A 49 -15.69 6.16 -38.96
C GLY A 49 -15.00 6.93 -37.84
N LEU A 50 -15.76 7.62 -36.97
CA LEU A 50 -15.20 8.42 -35.87
C LEU A 50 -14.42 7.55 -34.88
N CYS A 51 -14.93 6.34 -34.60
CA CYS A 51 -14.24 5.37 -33.75
C CYS A 51 -12.94 4.86 -34.38
N SER A 52 -12.96 4.52 -35.67
CA SER A 52 -11.77 4.06 -36.40
C SER A 52 -10.70 5.16 -36.51
N VAL A 53 -11.11 6.41 -36.73
CA VAL A 53 -10.21 7.57 -36.75
C VAL A 53 -9.61 7.81 -35.37
N CYS A 54 -10.42 7.76 -34.30
CA CYS A 54 -9.92 7.86 -32.93
C CYS A 54 -8.86 6.79 -32.63
N LYS A 55 -9.15 5.51 -32.95
CA LYS A 55 -8.22 4.40 -32.68
C LYS A 55 -6.91 4.52 -33.46
N LEU A 56 -6.96 5.02 -34.70
CA LEU A 56 -5.77 5.31 -35.48
C LEU A 56 -4.95 6.47 -34.89
N LEU A 57 -5.60 7.54 -34.45
CA LEU A 57 -4.93 8.69 -33.81
C LEU A 57 -4.33 8.32 -32.46
N ALA A 58 -5.03 7.52 -31.65
CA ALA A 58 -4.53 6.98 -30.38
C ALA A 58 -3.26 6.13 -30.60
N PHE A 59 -3.29 5.21 -31.57
CA PHE A 59 -2.13 4.38 -31.91
C PHE A 59 -0.94 5.21 -32.44
N VAL A 60 -1.19 6.28 -33.21
CA VAL A 60 -0.13 7.21 -33.65
C VAL A 60 0.43 8.02 -32.47
N ALA A 61 -0.42 8.47 -31.54
CA ALA A 61 -0.01 9.15 -30.32
C ALA A 61 0.81 8.23 -29.38
N GLN A 62 0.45 6.96 -29.30
CA GLN A 62 1.15 5.92 -28.55
C GLN A 62 2.56 5.68 -29.13
N ILE A 63 2.67 5.45 -30.44
CA ILE A 63 3.97 5.35 -31.14
C ILE A 63 4.82 6.62 -30.92
N ALA A 64 4.20 7.80 -30.92
CA ALA A 64 4.90 9.05 -30.69
C ALA A 64 5.46 9.17 -29.26
N LEU A 65 4.68 8.83 -28.23
CA LEU A 65 5.13 8.81 -26.83
C LEU A 65 6.34 7.88 -26.64
N LEU A 66 6.33 6.72 -27.31
CA LEU A 66 7.41 5.73 -27.29
C LEU A 66 8.67 6.16 -28.08
N THR A 67 8.76 7.41 -28.54
CA THR A 67 10.01 7.98 -29.07
C THR A 67 10.78 8.75 -27.99
N ASN A 68 12.08 8.48 -27.88
CA ASN A 68 12.97 9.09 -26.86
C ASN A 68 12.96 10.64 -26.84
N LYS A 69 12.53 11.29 -27.94
CA LYS A 69 12.37 12.75 -27.97
C LYS A 69 11.19 13.20 -27.11
N ILE A 70 10.03 12.56 -27.27
CA ILE A 70 8.80 12.94 -26.56
C ILE A 70 8.86 12.52 -25.09
N GLU A 71 9.55 11.41 -24.77
CA GLU A 71 9.98 11.11 -23.38
C GLU A 71 10.69 12.32 -22.73
N ALA A 72 11.71 12.85 -23.39
CA ALA A 72 12.52 13.93 -22.84
C ALA A 72 11.72 15.23 -22.68
N ASP A 73 10.87 15.56 -23.65
CA ASP A 73 10.00 16.73 -23.63
C ASP A 73 8.96 16.64 -22.48
N VAL A 74 8.32 15.47 -22.27
CA VAL A 74 7.35 15.24 -21.17
C VAL A 74 8.03 15.37 -19.80
N VAL A 75 9.22 14.80 -19.63
CA VAL A 75 10.00 14.91 -18.38
C VAL A 75 10.44 16.35 -18.12
N TYR A 76 10.85 17.09 -19.15
CA TYR A 76 11.24 18.49 -19.03
C TYR A 76 10.06 19.38 -18.60
N GLU A 77 8.92 19.27 -19.28
CA GLU A 77 7.73 20.07 -18.98
C GLU A 77 7.12 19.72 -17.62
N GLY A 78 7.15 18.45 -17.20
CA GLY A 78 6.77 18.05 -15.84
C GLY A 78 7.61 18.74 -14.77
N ARG A 79 8.94 18.75 -14.92
CA ARG A 79 9.87 19.44 -14.01
C ARG A 79 9.62 20.95 -14.00
N LEU A 80 9.22 21.56 -15.12
CA LEU A 80 8.89 22.97 -15.21
C LEU A 80 7.56 23.28 -14.48
N LEU A 81 6.49 22.55 -14.79
CA LEU A 81 5.17 22.69 -14.16
C LEU A 81 5.25 22.53 -12.63
N CYS A 82 5.98 21.54 -12.13
CA CYS A 82 6.17 21.33 -10.69
C CYS A 82 6.78 22.55 -9.98
N LYS A 83 7.70 23.26 -10.66
CA LYS A 83 8.40 24.45 -10.12
C LYS A 83 7.55 25.72 -10.22
N GLU A 84 6.94 25.97 -11.37
CA GLU A 84 6.09 27.15 -11.59
C GLU A 84 4.83 27.12 -10.70
N LEU A 85 4.23 25.94 -10.52
CA LEU A 85 3.12 25.72 -9.59
C LEU A 85 3.55 25.58 -8.13
N LYS A 86 4.86 25.61 -7.84
CA LYS A 86 5.47 25.51 -6.50
C LYS A 86 4.97 24.30 -5.69
N ILE A 87 4.90 23.15 -6.35
CA ILE A 87 4.41 21.92 -5.73
C ILE A 87 5.41 21.42 -4.69
N GLU A 88 6.70 21.40 -5.03
CA GLU A 88 7.82 21.17 -4.11
C GLU A 88 9.03 22.04 -4.48
N ASP A 89 10.09 22.01 -3.66
CA ASP A 89 11.32 22.76 -3.92
C ASP A 89 12.03 22.28 -5.21
N SER A 90 12.75 23.17 -5.88
CA SER A 90 13.22 22.96 -7.28
C SER A 90 14.08 21.70 -7.47
N ARG A 91 14.80 21.26 -6.43
CA ARG A 91 15.54 20.00 -6.43
C ARG A 91 14.58 18.80 -6.42
N VAL A 92 13.69 18.73 -5.44
CA VAL A 92 12.67 17.66 -5.30
C VAL A 92 11.86 17.50 -6.60
N CYS A 93 11.38 18.61 -7.19
CA CYS A 93 10.69 18.60 -8.48
C CYS A 93 11.54 18.07 -9.66
N THR A 94 12.86 18.19 -9.60
CA THR A 94 13.77 17.66 -10.63
C THR A 94 13.96 16.15 -10.44
N ASP A 95 14.24 15.74 -9.21
CA ASP A 95 14.62 14.38 -8.86
C ASP A 95 13.41 13.44 -8.95
N VAL A 96 12.28 13.79 -8.34
CA VAL A 96 11.08 12.91 -8.28
C VAL A 96 10.49 12.61 -9.67
N ILE A 97 10.50 13.58 -10.58
CA ILE A 97 10.00 13.40 -11.96
C ILE A 97 11.01 12.63 -12.84
N SER A 98 12.28 12.59 -12.44
CA SER A 98 13.28 11.71 -13.06
C SER A 98 13.09 10.25 -12.63
N GLU A 99 12.83 10.05 -11.33
CA GLU A 99 12.66 8.73 -10.70
C GLU A 99 11.38 8.03 -11.20
N PHE A 100 10.24 8.73 -11.14
CA PHE A 100 8.95 8.19 -11.59
C PHE A 100 8.79 8.10 -13.13
N ARG A 101 9.75 8.62 -13.92
CA ARG A 101 9.66 8.71 -15.39
C ARG A 101 9.18 7.41 -16.05
N ASN A 102 9.85 6.31 -15.76
CA ASN A 102 9.64 5.04 -16.47
C ASN A 102 8.24 4.48 -16.17
N GLU A 103 7.80 4.57 -14.92
CA GLU A 103 6.45 4.19 -14.47
C GLU A 103 5.40 5.10 -15.12
N ILE A 104 5.55 6.42 -15.03
CA ILE A 104 4.58 7.38 -15.59
C ILE A 104 4.39 7.16 -17.08
N LEU A 105 5.46 7.00 -17.85
CA LEU A 105 5.37 6.78 -19.29
C LEU A 105 4.76 5.42 -19.66
N THR A 106 5.10 4.36 -18.91
CA THR A 106 4.57 3.01 -19.17
C THR A 106 3.10 2.88 -18.76
N VAL A 107 2.68 3.56 -17.68
CA VAL A 107 1.28 3.63 -17.27
C VAL A 107 0.49 4.56 -18.20
N ALA A 108 1.06 5.69 -18.65
CA ALA A 108 0.42 6.53 -19.67
C ALA A 108 0.17 5.77 -20.99
N ASP A 109 1.18 5.06 -21.49
CA ASP A 109 1.08 4.16 -22.65
C ASP A 109 -0.07 3.15 -22.50
N LYS A 110 -0.05 2.35 -21.42
CA LYS A 110 -0.92 1.17 -21.28
C LYS A 110 -2.29 1.42 -20.67
N ALA A 111 -2.47 2.48 -19.88
CA ALA A 111 -3.71 2.76 -19.18
C ALA A 111 -4.51 3.94 -19.76
N PHE A 112 -3.85 4.86 -20.49
CA PHE A 112 -4.48 6.12 -20.92
C PHE A 112 -4.37 6.41 -22.43
N LEU A 113 -3.32 5.94 -23.12
CA LEU A 113 -3.15 6.12 -24.57
C LEU A 113 -3.52 4.88 -25.39
N ASP A 114 -3.80 3.75 -24.76
CA ASP A 114 -4.30 2.56 -25.46
C ASP A 114 -5.57 2.90 -26.28
N PRO A 115 -5.67 2.47 -27.56
CA PRO A 115 -6.80 2.79 -28.43
C PRO A 115 -8.18 2.28 -27.97
N ILE A 116 -8.25 1.29 -27.09
CA ILE A 116 -9.51 0.82 -26.48
C ILE A 116 -9.89 1.76 -25.33
N GLU A 117 -8.95 2.07 -24.43
CA GLU A 117 -9.18 2.92 -23.26
C GLU A 117 -9.52 4.36 -23.64
N LEU A 118 -8.67 5.00 -24.47
CA LEU A 118 -8.81 6.40 -24.83
C LEU A 118 -10.10 6.64 -25.62
N CYS A 119 -10.37 5.80 -26.62
CA CYS A 119 -11.56 5.96 -27.47
C CYS A 119 -12.84 5.43 -26.81
N GLY A 120 -12.75 4.49 -25.88
CA GLY A 120 -13.89 4.07 -25.05
C GLY A 120 -14.29 5.17 -24.07
N SER A 121 -13.32 5.85 -23.46
CA SER A 121 -13.55 6.98 -22.57
C SER A 121 -14.09 8.21 -23.31
N LEU A 122 -13.58 8.51 -24.51
CA LEU A 122 -13.98 9.70 -25.29
C LEU A 122 -15.27 9.52 -26.11
N LEU A 123 -15.54 8.33 -26.63
CA LEU A 123 -16.67 8.07 -27.55
C LEU A 123 -17.72 7.09 -26.98
N GLY A 124 -17.45 6.49 -25.82
CA GLY A 124 -18.35 5.57 -25.12
C GLY A 124 -18.28 4.11 -25.59
N PRO A 125 -19.07 3.23 -24.94
CA PRO A 125 -19.08 1.78 -25.18
C PRO A 125 -19.47 1.35 -26.61
N SER A 126 -20.05 2.27 -27.40
CA SER A 126 -20.33 2.08 -28.83
C SER A 126 -19.07 2.06 -29.70
N CYS A 127 -17.94 2.58 -29.21
CA CYS A 127 -16.64 2.52 -29.88
C CYS A 127 -15.71 1.48 -29.23
N ALA A 128 -15.62 1.49 -27.89
CA ALA A 128 -14.81 0.57 -27.10
C ALA A 128 -15.30 0.56 -25.65
N HIS A 129 -15.18 -0.58 -24.98
CA HIS A 129 -15.38 -0.65 -23.54
C HIS A 129 -14.03 -0.36 -22.87
N ALA A 130 -13.85 0.87 -22.42
CA ALA A 130 -12.74 1.21 -21.52
C ALA A 130 -12.98 0.58 -20.14
N ARG A 131 -11.90 0.32 -19.39
CA ARG A 131 -11.97 -0.26 -18.04
C ARG A 131 -12.51 0.75 -17.04
N ASP A 132 -13.48 0.34 -16.25
CA ASP A 132 -13.86 1.06 -15.03
C ASP A 132 -12.99 0.56 -13.87
N LEU A 133 -12.04 1.39 -13.42
CA LEU A 133 -11.16 1.08 -12.29
C LEU A 133 -11.90 0.92 -10.96
N GLY A 134 -13.16 1.39 -10.88
CA GLY A 134 -14.08 1.17 -9.76
C GLY A 134 -14.95 -0.07 -9.90
N GLU A 135 -14.86 -0.85 -10.99
CA GLU A 135 -15.70 -2.01 -11.22
C GLU A 135 -15.46 -3.12 -10.16
N PHE A 136 -16.56 -3.63 -9.61
CA PHE A 136 -16.53 -4.70 -8.62
C PHE A 136 -16.32 -6.07 -9.27
N TRP A 137 -15.06 -6.42 -9.53
CA TRP A 137 -14.69 -7.82 -9.73
C TRP A 137 -14.91 -8.66 -8.46
N ASN A 138 -15.17 -9.95 -8.63
CA ASN A 138 -15.47 -10.88 -7.54
C ASN A 138 -14.73 -12.20 -7.74
N LEU A 139 -14.11 -12.72 -6.67
CA LEU A 139 -13.51 -14.06 -6.64
C LEU A 139 -14.49 -15.12 -6.12
N THR A 140 -14.32 -16.36 -6.56
CA THR A 140 -15.17 -17.48 -6.13
C THR A 140 -14.68 -18.04 -4.79
N VAL A 141 -15.26 -17.52 -3.70
CA VAL A 141 -15.00 -18.01 -2.34
C VAL A 141 -15.84 -19.28 -2.07
N PRO A 142 -15.24 -20.43 -1.65
CA PRO A 142 -15.97 -21.68 -1.43
C PRO A 142 -17.15 -21.57 -0.46
N GLY A 143 -18.32 -22.09 -0.83
CA GLY A 143 -19.57 -21.89 -0.07
C GLY A 143 -19.70 -22.66 1.26
N ASN A 144 -18.85 -23.65 1.53
CA ASN A 144 -19.00 -24.64 2.62
C ASN A 144 -18.61 -24.12 4.02
N LYS A 145 -18.99 -22.88 4.35
CA LYS A 145 -18.62 -22.22 5.61
C LYS A 145 -19.05 -23.03 6.85
N PRO A 146 -18.11 -23.43 7.74
CA PRO A 146 -18.45 -24.11 8.98
C PRO A 146 -19.36 -23.27 9.90
N PRO A 147 -20.21 -23.89 10.74
CA PRO A 147 -20.98 -23.17 11.76
C PRO A 147 -20.05 -22.40 12.70
N VAL A 148 -20.34 -21.11 12.91
CA VAL A 148 -19.58 -20.25 13.81
C VAL A 148 -19.66 -20.79 15.24
N LYS A 149 -18.50 -21.03 15.85
CA LYS A 149 -18.36 -21.50 17.23
C LYS A 149 -17.59 -20.45 18.02
N PRO A 150 -18.02 -20.07 19.23
CA PRO A 150 -17.21 -19.25 20.13
C PRO A 150 -15.85 -19.92 20.39
N VAL A 151 -14.79 -19.13 20.42
CA VAL A 151 -13.48 -19.60 20.89
C VAL A 151 -13.59 -19.81 22.40
N PRO A 152 -13.35 -21.02 22.95
CA PRO A 152 -13.36 -21.22 24.38
C PRO A 152 -12.12 -20.55 25.00
N PRO A 153 -12.22 -19.98 26.23
CA PRO A 153 -11.06 -19.40 26.90
C PRO A 153 -9.96 -20.46 27.13
N PRO A 154 -8.67 -20.07 27.12
CA PRO A 154 -7.57 -20.99 27.38
C PRO A 154 -7.70 -21.61 28.78
N LYS A 155 -7.22 -22.85 28.92
CA LYS A 155 -7.23 -23.53 30.23
C LYS A 155 -6.22 -22.85 31.17
N PRO A 156 -6.47 -22.79 32.49
CA PRO A 156 -5.46 -22.35 33.45
C PRO A 156 -4.15 -23.13 33.27
N GLY A 157 -3.04 -22.41 33.08
CA GLY A 157 -1.73 -23.02 32.80
C GLY A 157 -1.47 -23.42 31.35
N SER A 158 -2.35 -23.07 30.39
CA SER A 158 -2.03 -23.15 28.95
C SER A 158 -0.75 -22.34 28.63
N PRO A 159 0.14 -22.84 27.73
CA PRO A 159 1.27 -22.06 27.24
C PRO A 159 0.83 -20.75 26.58
N VAL A 160 1.59 -19.68 26.80
CA VAL A 160 1.35 -18.36 26.20
C VAL A 160 2.56 -17.97 25.37
N SER A 161 2.38 -17.88 24.05
CA SER A 161 3.35 -17.25 23.15
C SER A 161 3.31 -15.73 23.32
N ARG A 162 4.46 -15.08 23.13
CA ARG A 162 4.56 -13.63 22.97
C ARG A 162 5.21 -13.36 21.62
N VAL A 163 4.61 -12.50 20.83
CA VAL A 163 5.11 -12.10 19.50
C VAL A 163 5.44 -10.62 19.56
N LEU A 164 6.60 -10.23 19.07
CA LEU A 164 6.97 -8.83 18.92
C LEU A 164 6.37 -8.30 17.61
N HIS A 165 5.57 -7.25 17.67
CA HIS A 165 5.11 -6.50 16.49
C HIS A 165 5.64 -5.08 16.57
N PHE A 166 6.38 -4.71 15.54
CA PHE A 166 6.96 -3.41 15.24
C PHE A 166 6.71 -3.18 13.74
N SER A 167 6.68 -1.93 13.29
CA SER A 167 6.57 -1.59 11.86
C SER A 167 6.99 -0.14 11.66
N ASP A 168 6.86 0.35 10.44
CA ASP A 168 7.00 1.79 10.10
C ASP A 168 8.32 2.40 10.62
N VAL A 169 9.41 1.63 10.51
CA VAL A 169 10.71 1.97 11.12
C VAL A 169 11.31 3.25 10.54
N HIS A 170 11.09 3.52 9.24
CA HIS A 170 11.57 4.70 8.50
C HIS A 170 12.97 5.16 8.93
N LEU A 171 13.95 4.30 8.64
CA LEU A 171 15.35 4.51 9.00
C LEU A 171 16.02 5.46 7.98
N ASP A 172 16.34 6.68 8.41
CA ASP A 172 17.08 7.61 7.56
C ASP A 172 18.59 7.48 7.72
N HIS A 173 19.22 6.89 6.70
CA HIS A 173 20.67 6.80 6.58
C HIS A 173 21.37 8.16 6.34
N LEU A 174 20.62 9.23 6.03
CA LEU A 174 21.14 10.58 5.80
C LEU A 174 20.90 11.56 6.97
N TYR A 175 20.30 11.08 8.07
CA TYR A 175 19.95 11.87 9.24
C TYR A 175 21.20 12.52 9.86
N GLN A 176 21.12 13.80 10.20
CA GLN A 176 22.22 14.59 10.73
C GLN A 176 21.75 15.42 11.94
N GLU A 177 22.23 15.08 13.13
CA GLU A 177 22.07 15.92 14.33
C GLU A 177 22.52 17.36 14.04
N GLY A 178 21.71 18.34 14.46
CA GLY A 178 21.99 19.77 14.29
C GLY A 178 21.57 20.41 12.95
N SER A 179 20.99 19.62 12.03
CA SER A 179 20.35 20.09 10.78
C SER A 179 18.98 20.74 11.03
N ASP A 180 18.30 21.18 9.96
CA ASP A 180 17.00 21.86 10.03
C ASP A 180 15.84 20.85 9.97
N PRO A 181 14.96 20.77 10.98
CA PRO A 181 13.75 19.95 10.93
C PRO A 181 12.59 20.63 10.16
N ASP A 182 12.73 21.89 9.75
CA ASP A 182 11.71 22.74 9.10
C ASP A 182 12.24 23.24 7.73
N CYS A 183 12.95 22.38 7.00
CA CYS A 183 13.75 22.72 5.81
C CYS A 183 12.97 23.12 4.55
N GLY A 184 11.63 22.92 4.56
CA GLY A 184 10.72 23.22 3.45
C GLY A 184 10.63 22.15 2.35
N GLU A 185 11.25 20.98 2.54
CA GLU A 185 11.11 19.79 1.68
C GLU A 185 10.24 18.70 2.34
N PRO A 186 9.79 17.65 1.62
CA PRO A 186 8.92 16.61 2.18
C PRO A 186 9.50 15.75 3.32
N LEU A 187 10.82 15.74 3.49
CA LEU A 187 11.53 15.06 4.57
C LEU A 187 12.86 15.77 4.82
N CYS A 188 13.07 16.23 6.05
CA CYS A 188 14.18 17.07 6.49
C CYS A 188 15.11 16.33 7.47
N CYS A 189 15.80 17.06 8.35
CA CYS A 189 16.79 16.55 9.31
C CYS A 189 18.05 15.92 8.68
N ARG A 190 18.37 16.25 7.42
CA ARG A 190 19.42 15.61 6.64
C ARG A 190 20.65 16.49 6.45
N LYS A 191 21.79 15.85 6.19
CA LYS A 191 23.09 16.51 5.98
C LYS A 191 23.11 17.50 4.81
N ASN A 192 22.25 17.32 3.82
CA ASN A 192 22.19 18.15 2.61
C ASN A 192 21.21 19.32 2.72
N ASP A 193 20.48 19.43 3.84
CA ASP A 193 19.46 20.45 4.04
C ASP A 193 20.09 21.83 4.27
N LYS A 194 19.29 22.87 4.06
CA LYS A 194 19.66 24.24 4.42
C LYS A 194 19.88 24.29 5.95
N PRO A 195 20.91 24.98 6.47
CA PRO A 195 21.11 25.05 7.91
C PRO A 195 20.00 25.87 8.58
N PRO A 196 19.52 25.49 9.78
CA PRO A 196 18.37 26.12 10.42
C PRO A 196 18.64 27.58 10.75
N ALA A 197 17.64 28.43 10.49
CA ALA A 197 17.76 29.87 10.66
C ALA A 197 18.11 30.26 12.12
N PRO A 198 18.82 31.39 12.35
CA PRO A 198 19.24 31.79 13.69
C PRO A 198 18.06 31.87 14.68
N GLY A 199 18.12 31.07 15.74
CA GLY A 199 17.07 30.98 16.77
C GLY A 199 15.97 29.93 16.51
N LYS A 200 16.00 29.20 15.39
CA LYS A 200 15.12 28.03 15.16
C LYS A 200 15.59 26.79 15.94
N PRO A 201 14.69 25.81 16.19
CA PRO A 201 15.04 24.46 16.62
C PRO A 201 16.03 23.77 15.66
N LYS A 202 16.57 22.63 16.09
CA LYS A 202 17.49 21.79 15.30
C LYS A 202 17.18 20.32 15.52
N ALA A 203 17.40 19.52 14.49
CA ALA A 203 17.27 18.07 14.52
C ALA A 203 18.06 17.46 15.70
N GLY A 204 17.37 16.71 16.57
CA GLY A 204 17.96 16.14 17.79
C GLY A 204 18.82 14.90 17.51
N LYS A 205 19.71 14.55 18.45
CA LYS A 205 20.58 13.36 18.35
C LYS A 205 19.81 12.04 18.11
N TYR A 206 18.57 11.96 18.60
CA TYR A 206 17.74 10.75 18.61
C TYR A 206 16.50 10.87 17.71
N GLY A 207 16.48 11.83 16.78
CA GLY A 207 15.30 12.12 15.94
C GLY A 207 14.70 13.49 16.21
N ASP A 208 13.69 13.83 15.42
CA ASP A 208 12.83 15.02 15.55
C ASP A 208 11.38 14.62 15.24
N TYR A 209 10.39 15.43 15.64
CA TYR A 209 8.98 15.12 15.39
C TYR A 209 8.55 15.28 13.93
N GLN A 210 9.35 15.95 13.09
CA GLN A 210 9.05 16.17 11.66
C GLN A 210 9.86 15.25 10.72
N CYS A 211 10.57 14.23 11.24
CA CYS A 211 11.58 13.50 10.49
C CYS A 211 11.61 12.00 10.81
N ASP A 212 12.06 11.22 9.82
CA ASP A 212 12.49 9.83 9.93
C ASP A 212 13.60 9.65 10.99
N ILE A 213 13.79 8.42 11.51
CA ILE A 213 14.66 8.18 12.66
C ILE A 213 16.12 7.90 12.27
N PRO A 214 17.12 8.38 13.05
CA PRO A 214 18.51 7.97 12.88
C PRO A 214 18.75 6.55 13.40
N ALA A 215 19.77 5.89 12.84
CA ALA A 215 20.20 4.54 13.22
C ALA A 215 20.42 4.35 14.74
N ILE A 216 20.89 5.38 15.45
CA ILE A 216 21.11 5.31 16.91
C ILE A 216 19.81 5.11 17.70
N THR A 217 18.68 5.65 17.23
CA THR A 217 17.38 5.49 17.89
C THR A 217 16.85 4.08 17.69
N PHE A 218 16.96 3.55 16.47
CA PHE A 218 16.62 2.17 16.18
C PHE A 218 17.54 1.17 16.92
N GLU A 219 18.86 1.40 16.96
CA GLU A 219 19.78 0.58 17.78
C GLU A 219 19.42 0.64 19.28
N SER A 220 19.09 1.82 19.81
CA SER A 220 18.65 1.97 21.20
C SER A 220 17.35 1.22 21.48
N MET A 221 16.42 1.17 20.51
CA MET A 221 15.19 0.40 20.58
C MET A 221 15.48 -1.10 20.63
N LEU A 222 16.29 -1.64 19.70
CA LEU A 222 16.65 -3.06 19.70
C LEU A 222 17.45 -3.47 20.95
N GLN A 223 18.36 -2.62 21.44
CA GLN A 223 19.08 -2.86 22.69
C GLN A 223 18.10 -2.94 23.88
N HIS A 224 17.13 -2.02 23.95
CA HIS A 224 16.12 -2.05 25.00
C HIS A 224 15.27 -3.32 24.95
N ILE A 225 14.67 -3.62 23.79
CA ILE A 225 13.80 -4.80 23.59
C ILE A 225 14.56 -6.10 23.92
N SER A 226 15.80 -6.24 23.43
CA SER A 226 16.67 -7.39 23.76
C SER A 226 16.93 -7.54 25.26
N SER A 227 17.13 -6.43 25.97
CA SER A 227 17.35 -6.43 27.42
C SER A 227 16.09 -6.73 28.24
N THR A 228 14.89 -6.55 27.69
CA THR A 228 13.60 -6.79 28.36
C THR A 228 12.95 -8.13 28.01
N HIS A 229 13.74 -9.08 27.47
CA HIS A 229 13.34 -10.44 27.10
C HIS A 229 12.32 -10.54 25.94
N GLN A 230 12.39 -9.62 24.96
CA GLN A 230 11.70 -9.75 23.67
C GLN A 230 12.72 -9.52 22.53
N LYS A 231 12.54 -10.12 21.34
CA LYS A 231 13.57 -10.19 20.27
C LYS A 231 12.93 -10.51 18.90
N GLU A 232 13.11 -9.68 17.84
CA GLU A 232 12.90 -9.93 16.37
C GLU A 232 12.93 -8.62 15.49
N ALA A 233 13.25 -8.71 14.17
CA ALA A 233 13.02 -7.84 12.96
C ALA A 233 13.62 -6.37 12.73
N ILE A 234 14.03 -5.78 11.56
CA ILE A 234 14.52 -6.03 10.13
C ILE A 234 14.95 -4.63 9.51
N ASN A 235 15.85 -4.30 8.53
CA ASN A 235 16.81 -5.00 7.62
C ASN A 235 18.35 -4.63 7.60
N TYR A 236 18.89 -3.39 7.53
CA TYR A 236 20.27 -3.12 8.11
C TYR A 236 20.19 -3.39 9.62
N ALA A 237 19.06 -2.95 10.14
CA ALA A 237 18.39 -3.47 11.29
C ALA A 237 18.38 -5.02 11.44
N SER A 238 18.42 -5.89 10.39
CA SER A 238 18.66 -7.35 10.51
C SER A 238 20.10 -7.71 10.89
N GLN A 239 21.09 -6.95 10.44
CA GLN A 239 22.46 -7.12 10.95
C GLN A 239 22.53 -6.68 12.41
N LEU A 240 21.72 -5.68 12.80
CA LEU A 240 21.50 -5.30 14.20
C LEU A 240 20.65 -6.35 14.96
N LEU A 241 19.75 -7.08 14.30
CA LEU A 241 19.02 -8.20 14.88
C LEU A 241 19.94 -9.36 15.19
N GLU A 242 20.66 -9.91 14.23
CA GLU A 242 21.42 -11.12 14.51
C GLU A 242 22.53 -10.85 15.55
N LYS A 243 22.93 -9.58 15.66
CA LYS A 243 23.73 -9.01 16.76
C LYS A 243 23.00 -8.93 18.12
N TYR A 244 21.81 -8.33 18.21
CA TYR A 244 21.12 -8.06 19.49
C TYR A 244 20.09 -9.13 19.89
N MET A 245 19.58 -9.88 18.93
CA MET A 245 18.39 -10.73 18.93
C MET A 245 18.63 -12.11 18.26
N PRO A 246 19.80 -12.77 18.42
CA PRO A 246 20.11 -14.01 17.70
C PRO A 246 19.21 -15.19 18.06
N GLY A 247 18.90 -16.02 17.07
CA GLY A 247 18.20 -17.30 17.23
C GLY A 247 16.68 -17.19 17.47
N VAL A 248 16.05 -16.16 16.93
CA VAL A 248 14.62 -15.82 17.10
C VAL A 248 14.06 -15.48 15.70
N THR A 249 12.82 -15.87 15.37
CA THR A 249 12.38 -16.13 13.98
C THR A 249 11.45 -15.05 13.45
N ILE A 250 11.89 -14.26 12.47
CA ILE A 250 11.12 -13.15 11.93
C ILE A 250 10.18 -13.60 10.81
N PHE A 251 8.97 -13.05 10.82
CA PHE A 251 7.99 -13.16 9.73
C PHE A 251 7.75 -11.76 9.12
N PRO A 252 8.46 -11.36 8.05
CA PRO A 252 8.28 -10.05 7.42
C PRO A 252 6.97 -9.92 6.62
N ALA A 253 6.49 -8.68 6.52
CA ALA A 253 5.59 -8.24 5.45
C ALA A 253 6.24 -7.08 4.69
N VAL A 254 5.92 -6.90 3.42
CA VAL A 254 6.45 -5.79 2.61
C VAL A 254 5.56 -4.55 2.74
N GLY A 255 6.17 -3.39 2.98
CA GLY A 255 5.50 -2.10 3.02
C GLY A 255 5.49 -1.40 1.67
N ASN A 256 5.08 -0.13 1.66
CA ASN A 256 4.99 0.67 0.43
C ASN A 256 6.26 1.51 0.15
N HIS A 257 7.22 1.53 1.07
CA HIS A 257 8.49 2.27 0.97
C HIS A 257 9.69 1.40 0.54
N GLU A 258 9.55 0.07 0.53
CA GLU A 258 10.54 -0.86 0.00
C GLU A 258 10.63 -0.83 -1.54
N GLY A 259 9.58 -0.32 -2.21
CA GLY A 259 9.59 -0.04 -3.64
C GLY A 259 10.31 1.27 -3.95
N ALA A 260 11.07 1.27 -5.06
CA ALA A 260 11.62 2.46 -5.69
C ALA A 260 11.13 2.50 -7.15
N PRO A 261 10.36 3.53 -7.59
CA PRO A 261 9.80 4.62 -6.79
C PRO A 261 8.87 4.19 -5.65
N VAL A 262 8.57 5.10 -4.71
CA VAL A 262 7.68 4.81 -3.57
C VAL A 262 6.26 4.44 -4.03
N ASN A 263 5.68 3.39 -3.43
CA ASN A 263 4.46 2.68 -3.88
C ASN A 263 4.57 1.90 -5.21
N SER A 264 5.72 1.89 -5.88
CA SER A 264 5.89 1.23 -7.18
C SER A 264 5.98 -0.30 -7.03
N PHE A 265 4.84 -0.98 -7.14
CA PHE A 265 4.74 -2.44 -7.05
C PHE A 265 4.09 -3.02 -8.32
N PRO A 266 4.82 -3.02 -9.46
CA PRO A 266 4.37 -3.59 -10.71
C PRO A 266 3.93 -5.05 -10.55
N PRO A 267 2.70 -5.42 -10.94
CA PRO A 267 2.25 -6.80 -10.93
C PRO A 267 3.07 -7.69 -11.88
N PRO A 268 3.04 -9.03 -11.73
CA PRO A 268 3.99 -9.94 -12.40
C PRO A 268 3.84 -10.04 -13.93
N PHE A 269 2.78 -9.46 -14.52
CA PHE A 269 2.66 -9.31 -15.97
C PHE A 269 3.54 -8.18 -16.53
N ILE A 270 4.06 -7.28 -15.68
CA ILE A 270 5.09 -6.31 -16.02
C ILE A 270 6.46 -6.97 -15.86
N THR A 271 7.27 -6.91 -16.93
CA THR A 271 8.56 -7.61 -17.05
C THR A 271 9.65 -6.66 -17.54
N GLY A 272 10.92 -7.11 -17.46
CA GLY A 272 12.09 -6.29 -17.79
C GLY A 272 12.34 -5.16 -16.79
N ASP A 273 12.94 -4.07 -17.26
CA ASP A 273 13.41 -2.93 -16.45
C ASP A 273 12.29 -2.21 -15.67
N ASN A 274 11.04 -2.37 -16.10
CA ASN A 274 9.84 -1.85 -15.43
C ASN A 274 9.29 -2.77 -14.32
N SER A 275 9.94 -3.91 -14.05
CA SER A 275 9.50 -4.86 -13.03
C SER A 275 10.31 -4.74 -11.74
N ASN A 276 9.67 -4.92 -10.59
CA ASN A 276 10.34 -4.94 -9.29
C ASN A 276 11.05 -6.28 -9.00
N GLN A 277 11.47 -7.04 -10.02
CA GLN A 277 12.20 -8.30 -9.84
C GLN A 277 13.45 -8.11 -8.96
N TRP A 278 14.15 -6.98 -9.09
CA TRP A 278 15.28 -6.62 -8.23
C TRP A 278 14.94 -6.63 -6.73
N LEU A 279 13.73 -6.17 -6.37
CA LEU A 279 13.23 -6.16 -5.00
C LEU A 279 12.79 -7.57 -4.59
N ARG A 280 12.11 -8.31 -5.48
CA ARG A 280 11.67 -9.68 -5.22
C ARG A 280 12.86 -10.61 -4.96
N ASP A 281 13.94 -10.45 -5.73
CA ASP A 281 15.20 -11.18 -5.56
C ASP A 281 15.91 -10.77 -4.27
N ALA A 282 16.02 -9.47 -3.98
CA ALA A 282 16.66 -8.98 -2.75
C ALA A 282 15.94 -9.49 -1.50
N LEU A 283 14.61 -9.33 -1.43
CA LEU A 283 13.81 -9.79 -0.29
C LEU A 283 13.82 -11.33 -0.17
N ALA A 284 13.81 -12.08 -1.28
CA ALA A 284 13.95 -13.53 -1.20
C ALA A 284 15.32 -13.97 -0.66
N ASN A 285 16.42 -13.36 -1.11
CA ASN A 285 17.76 -13.68 -0.62
C ASN A 285 17.97 -13.27 0.85
N ASP A 286 17.37 -12.17 1.29
CA ASP A 286 17.45 -11.71 2.68
C ASP A 286 16.52 -12.53 3.60
N TRP A 287 15.30 -12.86 3.19
CA TRP A 287 14.29 -13.44 4.08
C TRP A 287 14.48 -14.94 4.35
N ILE A 288 15.20 -15.68 3.50
CA ILE A 288 15.51 -17.11 3.71
C ILE A 288 16.38 -17.41 4.94
N GLN A 289 16.91 -16.38 5.60
CA GLN A 289 17.58 -16.55 6.89
C GLN A 289 16.60 -16.79 8.06
N TRP A 290 15.30 -16.53 7.87
CA TRP A 290 14.22 -16.86 8.83
C TRP A 290 13.10 -17.71 8.23
N LEU A 291 12.84 -17.57 6.92
CA LEU A 291 11.79 -18.29 6.20
C LEU A 291 12.35 -19.57 5.52
N PRO A 292 11.60 -20.68 5.45
CA PRO A 292 12.05 -21.86 4.73
C PRO A 292 12.03 -21.65 3.21
N ASN A 293 12.87 -22.42 2.49
CA ASN A 293 13.08 -22.26 1.04
C ASN A 293 11.84 -22.50 0.16
N ASP A 294 10.78 -23.10 0.70
CA ASP A 294 9.49 -23.28 0.00
C ASP A 294 8.67 -21.98 -0.11
N THR A 295 9.05 -20.93 0.62
CA THR A 295 8.48 -19.57 0.48
C THR A 295 9.03 -18.80 -0.73
N ILE A 296 10.25 -19.13 -1.19
CA ILE A 296 10.94 -18.42 -2.28
C ILE A 296 10.07 -18.25 -3.54
N PRO A 297 9.33 -19.28 -4.05
CA PRO A 297 8.55 -19.14 -5.27
C PRO A 297 7.42 -18.11 -5.17
N THR A 298 6.78 -17.95 -4.00
CA THR A 298 5.71 -16.94 -3.82
C THR A 298 6.27 -15.55 -3.53
N ILE A 299 7.44 -15.46 -2.88
CA ILE A 299 8.17 -14.19 -2.74
C ILE A 299 8.61 -13.68 -4.13
N HIS A 300 9.22 -14.54 -4.95
CA HIS A 300 9.55 -14.23 -6.35
C HIS A 300 8.31 -13.96 -7.23
N LYS A 301 7.15 -14.56 -6.92
CA LYS A 301 5.89 -14.29 -7.63
C LYS A 301 5.31 -12.92 -7.30
N GLY A 302 5.30 -12.49 -6.03
CA GLY A 302 4.58 -11.28 -5.62
C GLY A 302 4.86 -10.76 -4.20
N ILE A 303 5.93 -11.20 -3.54
CA ILE A 303 6.31 -10.78 -2.18
C ILE A 303 5.23 -11.15 -1.12
N PHE A 304 4.62 -12.32 -1.28
CA PHE A 304 3.74 -12.94 -0.29
C PHE A 304 4.17 -14.40 -0.04
N TYR A 305 3.82 -14.97 1.12
CA TYR A 305 4.17 -16.35 1.47
C TYR A 305 3.32 -16.90 2.62
N THR A 306 3.34 -18.22 2.79
CA THR A 306 2.76 -18.92 3.95
C THR A 306 3.84 -19.76 4.62
N VAL A 307 3.81 -19.88 5.96
CA VAL A 307 4.79 -20.66 6.72
C VAL A 307 4.15 -21.28 7.97
N TYR A 308 4.51 -22.52 8.28
CA TYR A 308 4.08 -23.19 9.52
C TYR A 308 4.90 -22.69 10.70
N MET A 309 4.27 -22.00 11.67
CA MET A 309 4.92 -21.64 12.93
C MET A 309 4.89 -22.80 13.93
N SER A 310 3.85 -23.64 13.87
CA SER A 310 3.81 -24.92 14.60
C SER A 310 2.78 -25.88 14.00
N LYS A 311 2.71 -27.12 14.50
CA LYS A 311 1.70 -28.09 14.04
C LYS A 311 0.28 -27.57 14.35
N GLY A 312 -0.49 -27.31 13.29
CA GLY A 312 -1.85 -26.76 13.40
C GLY A 312 -1.91 -25.23 13.36
N PHE A 313 -0.80 -24.54 13.09
CA PHE A 313 -0.75 -23.08 13.08
C PHE A 313 0.22 -22.51 12.03
N ARG A 314 -0.30 -21.73 11.08
CA ARG A 314 0.46 -21.07 10.01
C ARG A 314 0.34 -19.54 10.07
N ILE A 315 1.36 -18.87 9.56
CA ILE A 315 1.38 -17.43 9.29
C ILE A 315 1.31 -17.23 7.78
N ILE A 316 0.46 -16.31 7.33
CA ILE A 316 0.34 -15.88 5.93
C ILE A 316 0.76 -14.41 5.86
N SER A 317 1.77 -14.10 5.07
CA SER A 317 2.19 -12.72 4.78
C SER A 317 1.70 -12.31 3.40
N ILE A 318 1.03 -11.16 3.30
CA ILE A 318 0.45 -10.64 2.06
C ILE A 318 1.02 -9.26 1.68
N ASN A 319 1.29 -9.09 0.39
CA ASN A 319 1.74 -7.83 -0.19
C ASN A 319 0.54 -6.89 -0.40
N MET A 320 0.36 -5.96 0.53
CA MET A 320 -0.76 -5.00 0.47
C MET A 320 -0.59 -3.93 -0.62
N ASN A 321 0.57 -3.84 -1.28
CA ASN A 321 0.72 -2.92 -2.42
C ASN A 321 -0.13 -3.33 -3.64
N TYR A 322 -0.67 -4.55 -3.66
CA TYR A 322 -1.68 -4.97 -4.64
C TYR A 322 -3.12 -4.51 -4.30
N CYS A 323 -3.33 -3.88 -3.14
CA CYS A 323 -4.52 -3.04 -2.90
C CYS A 323 -4.23 -1.54 -3.08
N ASN A 324 -2.97 -1.09 -3.01
CA ASN A 324 -2.59 0.31 -2.77
C ASN A 324 -3.06 1.28 -3.87
N ASN A 325 -3.86 2.29 -3.53
CA ASN A 325 -4.37 3.31 -4.45
C ASN A 325 -3.26 4.20 -5.07
N MET A 326 -2.07 4.24 -4.45
CA MET A 326 -0.88 4.94 -4.94
C MET A 326 0.02 4.08 -5.84
N ASN A 327 -0.24 2.76 -5.97
CA ASN A 327 0.50 1.89 -6.87
C ASN A 327 -0.04 2.07 -8.30
N TRP A 328 0.52 3.02 -9.06
CA TRP A 328 -0.03 3.42 -10.37
C TRP A 328 0.00 2.31 -11.43
N TRP A 329 0.79 1.26 -11.24
CA TRP A 329 0.72 0.04 -12.07
C TRP A 329 -0.66 -0.64 -12.05
N LEU A 330 -1.44 -0.47 -10.98
CA LEU A 330 -2.82 -0.98 -10.88
C LEU A 330 -3.81 -0.22 -11.80
N LEU A 331 -3.39 0.90 -12.40
CA LEU A 331 -4.17 1.58 -13.45
C LEU A 331 -4.14 0.80 -14.78
N ILE A 332 -3.22 -0.15 -14.95
CA ILE A 332 -3.13 -1.04 -16.12
C ILE A 332 -4.07 -2.25 -15.93
N ASP A 333 -4.01 -2.90 -14.77
CA ASP A 333 -4.96 -3.93 -14.34
C ASP A 333 -4.97 -4.01 -12.80
N ASN A 334 -6.17 -4.06 -12.21
CA ASN A 334 -6.39 -4.21 -10.78
C ASN A 334 -7.11 -5.51 -10.39
N TYR A 335 -7.40 -6.40 -11.34
CA TYR A 335 -8.03 -7.70 -11.09
C TYR A 335 -7.06 -8.65 -10.38
N ASP A 336 -7.31 -8.93 -9.10
CA ASP A 336 -6.49 -9.75 -8.20
C ASP A 336 -4.99 -9.84 -8.58
N PRO A 337 -4.21 -8.75 -8.39
CA PRO A 337 -2.84 -8.68 -8.90
C PRO A 337 -1.95 -9.78 -8.29
N ALA A 338 -1.12 -10.37 -9.13
CA ALA A 338 -0.35 -11.59 -8.83
C ALA A 338 -1.19 -12.83 -8.43
N HIS A 339 -2.52 -12.79 -8.60
CA HIS A 339 -3.48 -13.78 -8.08
C HIS A 339 -3.32 -14.04 -6.58
N GLN A 340 -3.16 -12.96 -5.80
CA GLN A 340 -2.85 -13.02 -4.37
C GLN A 340 -4.08 -13.39 -3.53
N LEU A 341 -5.25 -12.84 -3.82
CA LEU A 341 -6.48 -13.16 -3.11
C LEU A 341 -7.02 -14.54 -3.49
N GLN A 342 -6.85 -15.01 -4.73
CA GLN A 342 -7.12 -16.40 -5.08
C GLN A 342 -6.19 -17.35 -4.33
N TRP A 343 -4.88 -17.08 -4.31
CA TRP A 343 -3.92 -17.84 -3.51
C TRP A 343 -4.24 -17.81 -2.01
N LEU A 344 -4.75 -16.69 -1.48
CA LEU A 344 -5.21 -16.57 -0.10
C LEU A 344 -6.45 -17.44 0.16
N ILE A 345 -7.42 -17.50 -0.77
CA ILE A 345 -8.58 -18.41 -0.69
C ILE A 345 -8.10 -19.85 -0.62
N ASP A 346 -7.22 -20.26 -1.54
CA ASP A 346 -6.72 -21.63 -1.64
C ASP A 346 -5.95 -22.03 -0.36
N THR A 347 -5.07 -21.15 0.13
CA THR A 347 -4.27 -21.35 1.35
C THR A 347 -5.14 -21.38 2.62
N LEU A 348 -6.22 -20.59 2.68
CA LEU A 348 -7.15 -20.59 3.81
C LEU A 348 -8.10 -21.80 3.79
N GLN A 349 -8.45 -22.33 2.61
CA GLN A 349 -9.21 -23.58 2.52
C GLN A 349 -8.35 -24.78 2.92
N GLU A 350 -7.09 -24.85 2.47
CA GLU A 350 -6.13 -25.88 2.91
C GLU A 350 -5.95 -25.86 4.43
N ALA A 351 -5.79 -24.67 5.02
CA ALA A 351 -5.69 -24.50 6.47
C ALA A 351 -6.99 -24.91 7.21
N GLU A 352 -8.17 -24.66 6.63
CA GLU A 352 -9.44 -25.09 7.22
C GLU A 352 -9.63 -26.62 7.16
N ASP A 353 -9.30 -27.23 6.02
CA ASP A 353 -9.43 -28.67 5.78
C ASP A 353 -8.44 -29.47 6.66
N ASN A 354 -7.23 -28.94 6.89
CA ASN A 354 -6.25 -29.46 7.84
C ASN A 354 -6.60 -29.18 9.32
N GLY A 355 -7.64 -28.36 9.59
CA GLY A 355 -8.07 -28.00 10.95
C GLY A 355 -7.19 -26.96 11.66
N GLU A 356 -6.36 -26.24 10.92
CA GLU A 356 -5.37 -25.30 11.42
C GLU A 356 -5.97 -23.97 11.89
N LYS A 357 -5.11 -23.11 12.45
CA LYS A 357 -5.36 -21.69 12.69
C LYS A 357 -4.34 -20.85 11.93
N VAL A 358 -4.74 -19.62 11.60
CA VAL A 358 -3.99 -18.74 10.69
C VAL A 358 -3.87 -17.35 11.30
N HIS A 359 -2.65 -16.81 11.33
CA HIS A 359 -2.43 -15.36 11.43
C HIS A 359 -2.12 -14.78 10.05
N ILE A 360 -2.72 -13.65 9.70
CA ILE A 360 -2.39 -12.90 8.48
C ILE A 360 -1.61 -11.64 8.88
N ILE A 361 -0.50 -11.37 8.20
CA ILE A 361 0.29 -10.15 8.37
C ILE A 361 0.39 -9.39 7.05
N GLY A 362 0.36 -8.07 7.13
CA GLY A 362 0.50 -7.16 5.98
C GLY A 362 0.86 -5.75 6.44
N HIS A 363 0.98 -4.81 5.50
CA HIS A 363 1.32 -3.42 5.83
C HIS A 363 0.09 -2.51 5.85
N ILE A 364 -0.41 -2.08 4.68
CA ILE A 364 -1.58 -1.21 4.55
C ILE A 364 -2.84 -1.92 5.09
N PRO A 365 -3.62 -1.35 6.02
CA PRO A 365 -4.84 -1.97 6.53
C PRO A 365 -5.91 -2.13 5.42
N PRO A 366 -6.60 -3.27 5.32
CA PRO A 366 -7.52 -3.56 4.22
C PRO A 366 -8.81 -2.72 4.22
N GLY A 367 -9.22 -2.12 5.35
CA GLY A 367 -10.33 -1.18 5.43
C GLY A 367 -9.93 0.29 5.24
N SER A 368 -8.63 0.59 5.12
CA SER A 368 -8.13 1.96 4.94
C SER A 368 -8.54 2.54 3.58
N GLY A 369 -8.55 3.88 3.50
CA GLY A 369 -8.78 4.59 2.23
C GLY A 369 -7.69 4.34 1.18
N ASP A 370 -6.55 3.77 1.59
CA ASP A 370 -5.43 3.46 0.73
C ASP A 370 -5.53 2.09 0.05
N CYS A 371 -6.49 1.24 0.43
CA CYS A 371 -6.86 0.06 -0.38
C CYS A 371 -7.99 0.36 -1.38
N LEU A 372 -7.81 -0.10 -2.63
CA LEU A 372 -8.83 -0.08 -3.68
C LEU A 372 -10.09 -0.85 -3.26
N THR A 373 -11.26 -0.22 -3.43
CA THR A 373 -12.56 -0.74 -2.98
C THR A 373 -12.87 -2.16 -3.46
N PRO A 374 -12.67 -2.55 -4.75
CA PRO A 374 -12.93 -3.92 -5.19
C PRO A 374 -12.06 -4.96 -4.48
N TRP A 375 -10.77 -4.65 -4.26
CA TRP A 375 -9.83 -5.53 -3.56
C TRP A 375 -10.23 -5.68 -2.08
N SER A 376 -10.49 -4.55 -1.40
CA SER A 376 -10.92 -4.50 0.01
C SER A 376 -12.17 -5.35 0.25
N TRP A 377 -13.18 -5.26 -0.63
CA TRP A 377 -14.40 -6.06 -0.53
C TRP A 377 -14.19 -7.56 -0.75
N ASN A 378 -13.29 -7.96 -1.65
CA ASN A 378 -12.95 -9.37 -1.81
C ASN A 378 -12.21 -9.89 -0.56
N TYR A 379 -11.25 -9.14 -0.02
CA TYR A 379 -10.59 -9.47 1.25
C TYR A 379 -11.62 -9.59 2.41
N TYR A 380 -12.55 -8.64 2.52
CA TYR A 380 -13.62 -8.66 3.53
C TYR A 380 -14.49 -9.92 3.47
N ARG A 381 -14.79 -10.42 2.27
CA ARG A 381 -15.52 -11.68 2.05
C ARG A 381 -14.68 -12.91 2.40
N ILE A 382 -13.40 -12.93 2.07
CA ILE A 382 -12.47 -14.00 2.39
C ILE A 382 -12.34 -14.16 3.92
N ILE A 383 -12.10 -13.06 4.63
CA ILE A 383 -12.09 -13.05 6.11
C ILE A 383 -13.45 -13.44 6.69
N ASN A 384 -14.55 -13.00 6.08
CA ASN A 384 -15.88 -13.46 6.48
C ASN A 384 -16.07 -14.97 6.30
N ARG A 385 -15.60 -15.56 5.20
CA ARG A 385 -15.69 -17.00 4.95
C ARG A 385 -14.88 -17.81 5.97
N TYR A 386 -13.67 -17.37 6.27
CA TYR A 386 -12.69 -18.12 7.06
C TYR A 386 -12.59 -17.62 8.53
N GLU A 387 -13.67 -17.06 9.08
CA GLU A 387 -13.70 -16.53 10.46
C GLU A 387 -13.42 -17.58 11.56
N SER A 388 -13.55 -18.88 11.24
CA SER A 388 -13.19 -20.01 12.11
C SER A 388 -11.72 -20.44 12.02
N THR A 389 -10.99 -19.91 11.03
CA THR A 389 -9.65 -20.37 10.63
C THR A 389 -8.62 -19.27 10.85
N VAL A 390 -8.90 -18.03 10.42
CA VAL A 390 -8.12 -16.85 10.79
C VAL A 390 -8.38 -16.50 12.26
N THR A 391 -7.36 -16.51 13.12
CA THR A 391 -7.53 -16.26 14.58
C THR A 391 -7.24 -14.81 14.96
N ALA A 392 -6.09 -14.29 14.56
CA ALA A 392 -5.71 -12.89 14.67
C ALA A 392 -5.04 -12.46 13.36
N GLN A 393 -4.84 -11.16 13.16
CA GLN A 393 -4.19 -10.63 11.97
C GLN A 393 -3.65 -9.21 12.28
N PHE A 394 -2.66 -8.73 11.52
CA PHE A 394 -1.82 -7.59 11.92
C PHE A 394 -1.43 -6.71 10.72
N PHE A 395 -1.60 -5.40 10.89
CA PHE A 395 -1.36 -4.35 9.89
C PHE A 395 -0.74 -3.10 10.55
N ALA A 396 -0.27 -2.16 9.74
CA ALA A 396 0.56 -1.03 10.13
C ALA A 396 0.24 0.22 9.27
N HIS A 397 1.25 0.90 8.70
CA HIS A 397 1.14 1.94 7.66
C HIS A 397 0.51 3.28 8.07
N THR A 398 -0.52 3.31 8.92
CA THR A 398 -1.13 4.59 9.37
C THR A 398 -0.26 5.35 10.37
N HIS A 399 0.80 4.70 10.88
CA HIS A 399 1.68 5.16 11.97
C HIS A 399 0.97 5.40 13.32
N LEU A 400 -0.35 5.17 13.41
CA LEU A 400 -1.14 5.34 14.63
C LEU A 400 -1.19 4.05 15.48
N ASP A 401 -1.94 4.13 16.58
CA ASP A 401 -2.38 2.97 17.36
C ASP A 401 -3.91 2.92 17.30
N GLU A 402 -4.42 2.00 16.47
CA GLU A 402 -5.85 1.86 16.15
C GLU A 402 -6.17 0.44 15.66
N PHE A 403 -7.45 0.15 15.44
CA PHE A 403 -7.92 -1.17 15.00
C PHE A 403 -9.15 -1.05 14.08
N GLU A 404 -9.25 -1.98 13.11
CA GLU A 404 -10.44 -2.17 12.28
C GLU A 404 -11.26 -3.34 12.81
N ILE A 405 -12.60 -3.24 12.80
CA ILE A 405 -13.52 -4.34 13.16
C ILE A 405 -14.20 -4.86 11.89
N PHE A 406 -14.08 -6.15 11.64
CA PHE A 406 -14.84 -6.87 10.62
C PHE A 406 -16.18 -7.31 11.19
N TYR A 407 -17.24 -7.22 10.40
CA TYR A 407 -18.56 -7.71 10.77
C TYR A 407 -19.02 -8.81 9.82
N ASP A 408 -20.12 -9.49 10.18
CA ASP A 408 -20.77 -10.44 9.28
C ASP A 408 -21.28 -9.75 8.01
N GLU A 409 -20.97 -10.30 6.83
CA GLU A 409 -21.34 -9.68 5.53
C GLU A 409 -22.86 -9.45 5.40
N LYS A 410 -23.68 -10.36 5.94
CA LYS A 410 -25.14 -10.40 5.72
C LYS A 410 -25.91 -9.32 6.47
N THR A 411 -25.51 -8.99 7.70
CA THR A 411 -26.26 -8.05 8.56
C THR A 411 -25.41 -6.89 9.06
N ARG A 412 -24.07 -7.01 9.02
CA ARG A 412 -23.10 -6.05 9.57
C ARG A 412 -23.36 -5.68 11.03
N LYS A 413 -23.74 -6.66 11.86
CA LYS A 413 -24.11 -6.44 13.27
C LYS A 413 -23.33 -7.30 14.25
N ARG A 414 -22.84 -8.47 13.82
CA ARG A 414 -21.98 -9.32 14.64
C ARG A 414 -20.52 -9.08 14.24
N PRO A 415 -19.63 -8.64 15.14
CA PRO A 415 -18.20 -8.62 14.86
C PRO A 415 -17.68 -10.04 14.61
N THR A 416 -16.75 -10.18 13.67
CA THR A 416 -16.15 -11.44 13.23
C THR A 416 -14.64 -11.49 13.51
N LYS A 417 -13.94 -10.37 13.30
CA LYS A 417 -12.52 -10.16 13.61
C LYS A 417 -12.24 -8.71 14.00
N TYR A 418 -11.09 -8.50 14.62
CA TYR A 418 -10.43 -7.21 14.78
C TYR A 418 -8.93 -7.38 14.50
N TYR A 419 -8.23 -6.26 14.37
CA TYR A 419 -6.77 -6.16 14.45
C TYR A 419 -6.36 -5.61 15.81
N THR A 420 -5.12 -5.87 16.24
CA THR A 420 -4.56 -5.18 17.41
C THR A 420 -3.08 -4.87 17.18
N LYS A 421 -2.73 -3.60 17.36
CA LYS A 421 -1.39 -3.18 17.73
C LYS A 421 -1.39 -3.11 19.25
N SER A 422 -0.36 -3.67 19.89
CA SER A 422 -0.30 -3.77 21.34
C SER A 422 0.96 -3.11 21.87
N ALA A 423 0.83 -1.83 22.23
CA ALA A 423 1.57 -1.30 23.36
C ALA A 423 0.69 -1.46 24.61
N ARG A 424 1.06 -2.38 25.51
CA ARG A 424 0.47 -2.38 26.85
C ARG A 424 0.96 -1.14 27.60
N HIS A 425 0.12 -0.11 27.66
CA HIS A 425 0.15 0.81 28.79
C HIS A 425 -0.44 0.13 30.04
N ASP A 426 -0.08 0.67 31.21
CA ASP A 426 -0.64 0.24 32.50
C ASP A 426 -2.17 0.41 32.54
N SER A 427 -2.79 -0.25 33.53
CA SER A 427 -4.23 -0.47 33.64
C SER A 427 -5.11 0.70 33.17
N CYS A 428 -5.66 0.55 31.96
CA CYS A 428 -6.73 1.38 31.41
C CYS A 428 -7.83 1.56 32.47
N ASP A 429 -8.08 2.81 32.89
CA ASP A 429 -9.08 3.16 33.90
C ASP A 429 -10.50 3.22 33.30
N ASP A 430 -11.52 3.50 34.11
CA ASP A 430 -12.90 3.60 33.62
C ASP A 430 -13.10 4.69 32.54
N SER A 431 -12.28 5.75 32.56
CA SER A 431 -12.33 6.82 31.55
C SER A 431 -11.76 6.30 30.22
N CYS A 432 -10.60 5.64 30.26
CA CYS A 432 -9.98 4.95 29.14
C CYS A 432 -10.92 3.87 28.55
N ARG A 433 -11.50 2.98 29.39
CA ARG A 433 -12.47 1.95 28.95
C ARG A 433 -13.61 2.57 28.16
N LYS A 434 -14.22 3.62 28.73
CA LYS A 434 -15.35 4.31 28.12
C LYS A 434 -14.97 5.02 26.82
N TYR A 435 -13.80 5.64 26.75
CA TYR A 435 -13.33 6.33 25.54
C TYR A 435 -13.17 5.35 24.37
N THR A 436 -12.59 4.17 24.64
CA THR A 436 -12.53 3.05 23.68
C THR A 436 -13.94 2.57 23.29
N LEU A 437 -14.82 2.31 24.25
CA LEU A 437 -16.22 1.90 23.98
C LEU A 437 -16.98 2.88 23.10
N CYS A 438 -16.89 4.19 23.37
CA CYS A 438 -17.59 5.20 22.58
C CYS A 438 -17.09 5.26 21.13
N ARG A 439 -15.78 5.10 20.90
CA ARG A 439 -15.19 5.01 19.55
C ARG A 439 -15.53 3.70 18.83
N MET A 440 -15.67 2.59 19.57
CA MET A 440 -16.20 1.33 19.04
C MET A 440 -17.70 1.47 18.66
N MET A 441 -18.49 2.23 19.41
CA MET A 441 -19.91 2.49 19.11
C MET A 441 -20.13 3.46 17.95
N SER A 442 -19.27 4.46 17.76
CA SER A 442 -19.30 5.33 16.58
C SER A 442 -18.67 4.70 15.33
N GLY A 443 -17.91 3.60 15.51
CA GLY A 443 -17.25 2.87 14.43
C GLY A 443 -16.11 3.65 13.77
N ARG A 444 -15.51 4.61 14.50
CA ARG A 444 -14.51 5.56 13.99
C ARG A 444 -13.50 5.90 15.07
N SER A 445 -12.20 5.78 14.77
CA SER A 445 -11.10 6.00 15.72
C SER A 445 -11.02 7.42 16.31
N HIS A 446 -11.75 8.39 15.74
CA HIS A 446 -11.70 9.82 16.07
C HIS A 446 -13.09 10.48 16.28
N ASP A 447 -14.18 9.72 16.30
CA ASP A 447 -15.55 10.26 16.42
C ASP A 447 -16.10 10.10 17.85
N ASP A 448 -15.83 11.11 18.67
CA ASP A 448 -16.28 11.18 20.06
C ASP A 448 -17.77 11.61 20.20
N SER A 449 -18.57 11.68 19.13
CA SER A 449 -19.99 12.08 19.22
C SER A 449 -20.85 11.11 20.06
N ALA A 450 -20.40 9.85 20.19
CA ALA A 450 -20.98 8.85 21.09
C ALA A 450 -20.63 9.06 22.59
N CYS A 451 -19.74 10.01 22.93
CA CYS A 451 -19.27 10.25 24.31
C CYS A 451 -20.26 11.03 25.21
N THR A 452 -21.53 11.19 24.80
CA THR A 452 -22.55 11.97 25.53
C THR A 452 -23.11 11.30 26.80
N LEU A 453 -22.75 10.04 27.06
CA LEU A 453 -23.14 9.29 28.25
C LEU A 453 -22.41 9.75 29.53
N ASN A 454 -22.92 9.37 30.70
CA ASN A 454 -22.35 9.72 32.01
C ASN A 454 -20.94 9.11 32.21
N THR A 455 -20.12 9.62 33.14
CA THR A 455 -18.70 9.22 33.28
C THR A 455 -18.48 7.82 33.88
N THR A 456 -19.50 7.21 34.48
CA THR A 456 -19.39 5.91 35.16
C THR A 456 -20.04 4.80 34.32
N LEU A 457 -19.25 3.83 33.87
CA LEU A 457 -19.76 2.60 33.25
C LEU A 457 -20.53 1.73 34.26
N THR A 458 -21.66 1.16 33.84
CA THR A 458 -22.39 0.14 34.61
C THR A 458 -21.61 -1.17 34.71
N GLN A 459 -21.96 -2.03 35.67
CA GLN A 459 -21.32 -3.35 35.82
C GLN A 459 -21.53 -4.26 34.59
N GLU A 460 -22.63 -4.08 33.86
CA GLU A 460 -22.95 -4.87 32.66
C GLU A 460 -22.13 -4.40 31.44
N GLU A 461 -21.98 -3.08 31.27
CA GLU A 461 -21.05 -2.50 30.27
C GLU A 461 -19.60 -2.87 30.57
N LYS A 462 -19.17 -2.81 31.84
CA LYS A 462 -17.84 -3.27 32.26
C LYS A 462 -17.63 -4.74 31.94
N HIS A 463 -18.58 -5.61 32.27
CA HIS A 463 -18.46 -7.04 31.97
C HIS A 463 -18.40 -7.32 30.47
N SER A 464 -19.18 -6.62 29.64
CA SER A 464 -19.13 -6.74 28.17
C SER A 464 -17.82 -6.20 27.59
N PHE A 465 -17.27 -5.13 28.16
CA PHE A 465 -15.97 -4.58 27.77
C PHE A 465 -14.79 -5.46 28.19
N ASP A 466 -14.76 -5.93 29.44
CA ASP A 466 -13.70 -6.81 29.92
C ASP A 466 -13.76 -8.18 29.19
N GLN A 467 -14.96 -8.69 28.82
CA GLN A 467 -15.10 -9.84 27.89
C GLN A 467 -14.55 -9.55 26.47
N SER A 468 -14.60 -8.28 26.03
CA SER A 468 -14.05 -7.87 24.74
C SER A 468 -12.52 -7.72 24.80
N LEU A 469 -11.97 -7.30 25.94
CA LEU A 469 -10.53 -7.27 26.20
C LEU A 469 -9.92 -8.64 26.48
N ASP A 470 -10.66 -9.59 27.09
CA ASP A 470 -10.21 -10.98 27.29
C ASP A 470 -10.02 -11.74 25.96
N PHE A 471 -10.44 -11.15 24.83
CA PHE A 471 -10.11 -11.59 23.48
C PHE A 471 -8.80 -10.99 22.94
N CYS A 472 -8.42 -9.77 23.35
CA CYS A 472 -7.35 -8.95 22.78
C CYS A 472 -5.93 -9.28 23.26
#